data_AF-W1YXL6-F1
#
_entry.id   AF-W1YXL6-F1
#
_cell.length_a   1.000
_cell.length_b   1.000
_cell.length_c   1.000
_cell.angle_alpha   90.00
_cell.angle_beta   90.00
_cell.angle_gamma   90.00
#
_symmetry.space_group_name_H-M   'P 1'
#
loop_
_entity.id
_entity.type
_entity.pdbx_description
1 polymer ?
#
loop_
_entity_poly.entity_id
_entity_poly.type
_entity_poly.pdbx_seq_one_letter_code
_entity_poly.pdbx_strand_id
1 'polypeptide(L)'
;HKAGGVLEYGIPEFRLPKEKVVANEVNNIKKLGVKIETNVIIGRTITIEELFEEEGFEAVFIGSGAGLPRFMGIPGENANGVFSANEFLTRVNLMKAAV
;
A
#
# COMPACT_ATOMS: atom_id res chain seq x y z
N HIS A 1 -6.80 5.44 3.57
CA HIS A 1 -5.82 4.88 2.61
C HIS A 1 -6.32 5.03 1.19
N LYS A 2 -5.41 5.09 0.21
CA LYS A 2 -5.74 5.01 -1.23
C LYS A 2 -5.29 3.65 -1.77
N ALA A 3 -6.05 3.11 -2.73
CA ALA A 3 -5.67 1.89 -3.44
C ALA A 3 -4.56 2.17 -4.48
N GLY A 4 -3.70 1.20 -4.74
CA GLY A 4 -2.61 1.31 -5.73
C GLY A 4 -1.25 0.78 -5.27
N GLY A 5 -1.07 0.51 -3.97
CA GLY A 5 0.17 -0.07 -3.44
C GLY A 5 1.39 0.80 -3.74
N VAL A 6 2.50 0.17 -4.15
CA VAL A 6 3.77 0.87 -4.50
C VAL A 6 3.57 1.95 -5.57
N LEU A 7 2.58 1.78 -6.45
CA LEU A 7 2.25 2.78 -7.47
C LEU A 7 1.74 4.08 -6.85
N GLU A 8 1.14 4.02 -5.66
CA GLU A 8 0.62 5.18 -4.93
C GLU A 8 1.66 5.77 -3.96
N TYR A 9 2.28 4.93 -3.11
CA TYR A 9 3.17 5.42 -2.06
C TYR A 9 4.66 5.42 -2.42
N GLY A 10 5.10 4.61 -3.38
CA GLY A 10 6.52 4.37 -3.65
C GLY A 10 7.06 5.16 -4.84
N ILE A 11 6.40 5.04 -6.00
CA ILE A 11 6.87 5.69 -7.23
C ILE A 11 6.57 7.20 -7.16
N PRO A 12 7.50 8.11 -7.44
CA PRO A 12 7.23 9.56 -7.40
C PRO A 12 6.26 10.07 -8.47
N GLU A 13 5.54 11.17 -8.18
CA GLU A 13 4.58 11.82 -9.09
C GLU A 13 5.18 12.18 -10.45
N PHE A 14 6.41 12.71 -10.45
CA PHE A 14 7.09 13.13 -11.69
C PHE A 14 7.39 11.96 -12.64
N ARG A 15 7.39 10.72 -12.14
CA ARG A 15 7.59 9.50 -12.95
C ARG A 15 6.27 8.81 -13.27
N LEU A 16 5.34 8.77 -12.31
CA LEU A 16 4.05 8.12 -12.44
C LEU A 16 2.95 9.02 -11.86
N PRO A 17 2.21 9.75 -12.71
CA PRO A 17 1.14 10.64 -12.28
C PRO A 17 0.01 9.88 -11.59
N LYS A 18 -0.27 10.17 -10.31
CA LYS A 18 -1.23 9.37 -9.51
C LYS A 18 -2.65 9.52 -10.00
N GLU A 19 -3.08 10.76 -10.17
CA GLU A 19 -4.48 11.04 -10.53
C GLU A 19 -4.80 10.65 -11.98
N LYS A 20 -3.87 10.88 -12.92
CA LYS A 20 -4.11 10.60 -14.35
C LYS A 20 -3.99 9.12 -14.71
N VAL A 21 -3.15 8.37 -14.00
CA VAL A 21 -2.85 6.97 -14.34
C VAL A 21 -3.41 6.03 -13.27
N VAL A 22 -2.89 6.09 -12.04
CA VAL A 22 -3.21 5.12 -10.99
C VAL A 22 -4.69 5.19 -10.60
N ALA A 23 -5.21 6.39 -10.31
CA ALA A 23 -6.61 6.57 -9.94
C ALA A 23 -7.56 6.20 -11.09
N ASN A 24 -7.16 6.46 -12.35
CA ASN A 24 -7.95 6.08 -13.52
C ASN A 24 -8.10 4.56 -13.63
N GLU A 25 -7.00 3.81 -13.48
CA GLU A 25 -7.04 2.34 -13.52
C GLU A 25 -7.83 1.74 -12.34
N VAL A 26 -7.68 2.28 -11.14
CA VAL A 26 -8.50 1.88 -9.99
C VAL A 26 -9.99 2.12 -10.27
N ASN A 27 -10.34 3.25 -10.89
CA ASN A 27 -11.73 3.54 -11.25
C ASN A 27 -12.24 2.63 -12.38
N ASN A 28 -11.41 2.25 -13.34
CA ASN A 28 -11.77 1.28 -14.37
C ASN A 28 -12.11 -0.08 -13.75
N ILE A 29 -11.29 -0.55 -12.79
CA ILE A 29 -11.55 -1.79 -12.05
C ILE A 29 -12.87 -1.71 -11.27
N LYS A 30 -13.15 -0.58 -10.60
CA LYS A 30 -14.44 -0.37 -9.92
C LYS A 30 -15.63 -0.41 -10.88
N LYS A 31 -15.50 0.16 -12.09
CA LYS A 31 -16.55 0.11 -13.13
C LYS A 31 -16.84 -1.30 -13.63
N LEU A 32 -15.89 -2.22 -13.51
CA LEU A 32 -16.09 -3.65 -13.79
C LEU A 32 -16.85 -4.39 -12.67
N GLY A 33 -17.26 -3.68 -11.61
CA GLY A 33 -18.02 -4.24 -10.49
C GLY A 33 -17.17 -4.68 -9.30
N VAL A 34 -15.84 -4.47 -9.34
CA VAL A 34 -14.96 -4.81 -8.22
C VAL A 34 -15.18 -3.83 -7.06
N LYS A 35 -15.45 -4.38 -5.87
CA LYS A 35 -15.51 -3.64 -4.61
C LYS A 35 -14.10 -3.53 -4.01
N ILE A 36 -13.76 -2.35 -3.51
CA ILE A 36 -12.45 -2.09 -2.89
C ILE A 36 -12.71 -1.50 -1.51
N GLU A 37 -12.49 -2.32 -0.48
CA GLU A 37 -12.51 -1.89 0.92
C GLU A 37 -11.12 -1.45 1.34
N THR A 38 -11.01 -0.23 1.87
CA THR A 38 -9.72 0.34 2.32
C THR A 38 -9.68 0.45 3.84
N ASN A 39 -8.48 0.58 4.40
CA ASN A 39 -8.26 0.62 5.86
C ASN A 39 -8.61 -0.71 6.57
N VAL A 40 -8.60 -1.81 5.84
CA VAL A 40 -8.73 -3.17 6.38
C VAL A 40 -7.37 -3.83 6.36
N ILE A 41 -6.91 -4.35 7.49
CA ILE A 41 -5.66 -5.08 7.60
C ILE A 41 -6.00 -6.57 7.81
N ILE A 42 -5.79 -7.39 6.78
CA ILE A 42 -5.98 -8.84 6.90
C ILE A 42 -5.02 -9.41 7.96
N GLY A 43 -5.53 -10.26 8.85
CA GLY A 43 -4.84 -10.80 10.02
C GLY A 43 -4.87 -9.90 11.26
N ARG A 44 -5.55 -8.74 11.19
CA ARG A 44 -5.78 -7.87 12.37
C ARG A 44 -7.22 -7.37 12.47
N THR A 45 -7.73 -6.81 11.37
CA THR A 45 -9.11 -6.30 11.28
C THR A 45 -10.09 -7.42 10.97
N ILE A 46 -9.70 -8.33 10.08
CA ILE A 46 -10.42 -9.54 9.68
C ILE A 46 -9.38 -10.59 9.28
N THR A 47 -9.67 -11.86 9.46
CA THR A 47 -8.83 -13.01 9.13
C THR A 47 -9.25 -13.64 7.80
N ILE A 48 -8.44 -14.56 7.28
CA ILE A 48 -8.80 -15.26 6.04
C ILE A 48 -9.94 -16.23 6.31
N GLU A 49 -9.97 -16.83 7.50
CA GLU A 49 -10.99 -17.74 7.97
C GLU A 49 -12.36 -17.05 8.03
N GLU A 50 -12.44 -15.86 8.62
CA GLU A 50 -13.67 -15.05 8.66
C GLU A 50 -14.17 -14.69 7.24
N LEU A 51 -13.27 -14.50 6.26
CA LEU A 51 -13.68 -14.27 4.86
C LEU A 51 -14.41 -15.48 4.26
N PHE A 52 -13.98 -16.70 4.60
CA PHE A 52 -14.64 -17.92 4.12
C PHE A 52 -15.92 -18.21 4.89
N GLU A 53 -15.87 -18.12 6.22
CA GLU A 53 -16.94 -18.60 7.11
C GLU A 53 -18.06 -17.57 7.31
N GLU A 54 -17.73 -16.29 7.45
CA GLU A 54 -18.70 -15.23 7.78
C GLU A 54 -19.12 -14.42 6.54
N GLU A 55 -18.17 -14.10 5.66
CA GLU A 55 -18.43 -13.28 4.46
C GLU A 55 -18.80 -14.12 3.21
N GLY A 56 -18.62 -15.44 3.28
CA GLY A 56 -19.03 -16.38 2.23
C GLY A 56 -18.21 -16.31 0.95
N PHE A 57 -16.96 -15.83 1.00
CA PHE A 57 -16.05 -15.90 -0.14
C PHE A 57 -15.64 -17.35 -0.42
N GLU A 58 -15.56 -17.75 -1.69
CA GLU A 58 -15.19 -19.13 -2.07
C GLU A 58 -13.68 -19.28 -2.35
N ALA A 59 -12.98 -18.18 -2.56
CA ALA A 59 -11.55 -18.16 -2.89
C ALA A 59 -10.88 -16.87 -2.43
N VAL A 60 -9.58 -16.98 -2.12
CA VAL A 60 -8.74 -15.84 -1.72
C VAL A 60 -7.49 -15.79 -2.59
N PHE A 61 -7.16 -14.59 -3.07
CA PHE A 61 -5.90 -14.27 -3.74
C PHE A 61 -5.06 -13.35 -2.86
N ILE A 62 -3.82 -13.75 -2.56
CA ILE A 62 -2.92 -12.98 -1.68
C ILE A 62 -1.98 -12.12 -2.53
N GLY A 63 -2.28 -10.82 -2.57
CA GLY A 63 -1.51 -9.80 -3.27
C GLY A 63 -0.84 -8.77 -2.35
N SER A 64 -0.42 -9.16 -1.14
CA SER A 64 0.10 -8.23 -0.12
C SER A 64 1.43 -7.55 -0.49
N GLY A 65 2.16 -8.09 -1.46
CA GLY A 65 3.46 -7.58 -1.90
C GLY A 65 4.56 -7.71 -0.85
N ALA A 66 5.64 -6.94 -1.03
CA ALA A 66 6.84 -6.93 -0.17
C ALA A 66 7.07 -5.52 0.42
N GLY A 67 6.24 -5.12 1.39
CA GLY A 67 6.23 -3.76 1.93
C GLY A 67 7.23 -3.49 3.07
N LEU A 68 7.88 -4.52 3.62
CA LEU A 68 8.79 -4.36 4.75
C LEU A 68 10.20 -3.96 4.30
N PRO A 69 10.82 -2.93 4.91
CA PRO A 69 12.20 -2.57 4.62
C PRO A 69 13.16 -3.63 5.17
N ARG A 70 14.32 -3.76 4.52
CA ARG A 70 15.44 -4.57 5.00
C ARG A 70 16.49 -3.66 5.61
N PHE A 71 16.79 -3.85 6.88
CA PHE A 71 17.84 -3.12 7.60
C PHE A 71 19.18 -3.86 7.52
N MET A 72 20.29 -3.12 7.60
CA MET A 72 21.64 -3.66 7.40
C MET A 72 22.29 -4.15 8.70
N GLY A 73 21.76 -3.77 9.87
CA GLY A 73 22.32 -4.12 11.18
C GLY A 73 23.59 -3.35 11.53
N ILE A 74 23.81 -2.15 10.97
CA ILE A 74 25.08 -1.42 11.11
C ILE A 74 24.99 -0.30 12.15
N PRO A 75 26.10 0.05 12.83
CA PRO A 75 26.12 1.18 13.76
C PRO A 75 25.61 2.47 13.11
N GLY A 76 24.72 3.19 13.80
CA GLY A 76 24.13 4.44 13.32
C GLY A 76 22.89 4.30 12.43
N GLU A 77 22.43 3.09 12.10
CA GLU A 77 21.27 2.89 11.23
C GLU A 77 19.93 3.41 11.78
N ASN A 78 19.85 3.66 13.09
CA ASN A 78 18.68 4.24 13.77
C ASN A 78 18.92 5.68 14.24
N ALA A 79 19.96 6.36 13.74
CA ALA A 79 20.24 7.74 14.11
C ALA A 79 19.20 8.71 13.53
N ASN A 80 19.02 9.87 14.17
CA ASN A 80 18.14 10.91 13.67
C ASN A 80 18.56 11.35 12.26
N GLY A 81 17.58 11.42 11.35
CA GLY A 81 17.81 11.78 9.94
C GLY A 81 18.14 10.59 9.03
N VAL A 82 18.29 9.37 9.58
CA VAL A 82 18.38 8.15 8.79
C VAL A 82 16.97 7.61 8.56
N PHE A 83 16.63 7.34 7.30
CA PHE A 83 15.32 6.85 6.91
C PHE A 83 15.46 5.63 6.00
N SER A 84 14.53 4.69 6.12
CA SER A 84 14.37 3.68 5.07
C SER A 84 13.81 4.33 3.80
N ALA A 85 14.13 3.77 2.63
CA ALA A 85 13.57 4.26 1.37
C ALA A 85 12.03 4.25 1.39
N ASN A 86 11.41 3.20 1.94
CA ASN A 86 9.96 3.09 2.06
C ASN A 86 9.38 4.20 2.92
N GLU A 87 10.01 4.53 4.05
CA GLU A 87 9.57 5.60 4.92
C GLU A 87 9.63 6.97 4.22
N PHE A 88 10.78 7.29 3.63
CA PHE A 88 10.99 8.56 2.95
C PHE A 88 10.00 8.74 1.79
N LEU A 89 9.89 7.74 0.91
CA LEU A 89 8.99 7.79 -0.24
C LEU A 89 7.52 7.86 0.18
N THR A 90 7.12 7.15 1.25
CA THR A 90 5.75 7.23 1.76
C THR A 90 5.43 8.62 2.30
N ARG A 91 6.35 9.25 3.05
CA ARG A 91 6.18 10.62 3.55
C ARG A 91 6.03 11.63 2.40
N VAL A 92 6.91 11.56 1.40
CA VAL A 92 6.90 12.47 0.26
C VAL A 92 5.65 12.28 -0.62
N ASN A 93 5.34 11.04 -1.00
CA ASN A 93 4.30 10.76 -1.99
C ASN A 93 2.89 10.76 -1.38
N LEU A 94 2.72 10.13 -0.21
CA LEU A 94 1.40 9.88 0.36
C LEU A 94 0.99 10.95 1.39
N MET A 95 1.92 11.35 2.26
CA MET A 95 1.63 12.34 3.32
C MET A 95 1.76 13.77 2.83
N LYS A 96 2.44 14.00 1.68
CA LYS A 96 2.81 15.33 1.17
C LYS A 96 3.53 16.19 2.23
N ALA A 97 4.18 15.53 3.18
CA ALA A 97 4.93 16.20 4.21
C ALA A 97 6.29 16.58 3.61
N ALA A 98 6.60 17.87 3.59
CA ALA A 98 7.97 18.31 3.35
C ALA A 98 8.85 17.78 4.49
N VAL A 99 10.05 17.32 4.13
CA VAL A 99 11.10 16.99 5.09
C VAL A 99 11.72 18.27 5.61
#